data_AF-A0A924I538-F1
#
_entry.id   AF-A0A924I538-F1
#
_cell.length_a   1.000
_cell.length_b   1.000
_cell.length_c   1.000
_cell.angle_alpha   90.00
_cell.angle_beta   90.00
_cell.angle_gamma   90.00
#
_symmetry.space_group_name_H-M   'P 1'
#
loop_
_entity.id
_entity.type
_entity.pdbx_description
1 polymer ?
#
loop_
_entity_poly.entity_id
_entity_poly.type
_entity_poly.pdbx_seq_one_letter_code
_entity_poly.pdbx_strand_id
1 'polypeptide(L)'
;ASFVLPLGYSFNLDGSMMYCAFASIFIAQAYGIELSLSQQILMLGMLMITSKGIAGVPRASLVVIAATLPYFGIPEAGLLLILAVDHFLDMGRSATNVIGNAVATAVIAKWDSGEVPGSVAEAVAE
;
A
#
# COMPACT_ATOMS: atom_id res chain seq x y z
N ALA A 1 14.14 14.51 -11.07
CA ALA A 1 14.04 13.43 -10.07
C ALA A 1 13.86 13.91 -8.62
N SER A 2 14.49 15.03 -8.20
CA SER A 2 14.54 15.47 -6.79
C SER A 2 13.22 15.83 -6.11
N PHE A 3 12.15 16.10 -6.87
CA PHE A 3 10.82 16.38 -6.31
C PHE A 3 9.90 15.15 -6.30
N VAL A 4 9.83 14.44 -7.43
CA VAL A 4 8.92 13.30 -7.63
C VAL A 4 9.31 12.11 -6.75
N LEU A 5 10.61 11.81 -6.62
CA LEU A 5 11.07 10.63 -5.89
C LEU A 5 10.82 10.74 -4.37
N PRO A 6 11.17 11.85 -3.67
CA PRO A 6 10.88 11.98 -2.24
C PRO A 6 9.38 12.08 -1.92
N LEU A 7 8.58 12.72 -2.80
CA LEU A 7 7.13 12.74 -2.64
C LEU A 7 6.51 11.37 -2.87
N GLY A 8 6.96 10.63 -3.88
CA GLY A 8 6.50 9.26 -4.14
C GLY A 8 6.71 8.34 -2.94
N TYR A 9 7.87 8.41 -2.27
CA TYR A 9 8.11 7.61 -1.07
C TYR A 9 7.13 7.87 0.08
N SER A 10 6.61 9.11 0.18
CA SER A 10 5.69 9.47 1.25
C SER A 10 4.22 9.22 0.88
N PHE A 11 3.87 9.52 -0.38
CA PHE A 11 2.48 9.56 -0.81
C PHE A 11 2.09 8.43 -1.76
N ASN A 12 3.02 7.65 -2.29
CA ASN A 12 2.75 6.54 -3.19
C ASN A 12 3.27 5.23 -2.57
N LEU A 13 2.48 4.74 -1.62
CA LEU A 13 2.73 3.53 -0.82
C LEU A 13 1.78 2.40 -1.24
N ASP A 14 1.72 2.13 -2.54
CA ASP A 14 0.74 1.20 -3.13
C ASP A 14 0.89 -0.24 -2.63
N GLY A 15 2.12 -0.75 -2.52
CA GLY A 15 2.40 -2.07 -1.95
C GLY A 15 1.95 -2.18 -0.50
N SER A 16 2.10 -1.09 0.28
CA SER A 16 1.61 -1.04 1.66
C SER A 16 0.09 -1.03 1.72
N MET A 17 -0.56 -0.33 0.78
CA MET A 17 -2.01 -0.29 0.69
C MET A 17 -2.62 -1.63 0.29
N MET A 18 -2.05 -2.29 -0.73
CA MET A 18 -2.48 -3.63 -1.14
C MET A 18 -2.37 -4.61 0.03
N TYR A 19 -1.26 -4.58 0.76
CA TYR A 19 -1.10 -5.41 1.95
C TYR A 19 -2.19 -5.14 2.99
N CYS A 20 -2.41 -3.88 3.38
CA CYS A 20 -3.41 -3.56 4.41
C CYS A 20 -4.81 -4.00 4.00
N ALA A 21 -5.18 -3.82 2.73
CA ALA A 21 -6.49 -4.23 2.21
C ALA A 21 -6.65 -5.75 2.24
N PHE A 22 -5.72 -6.50 1.64
CA PHE A 22 -5.81 -7.96 1.59
C PHE A 22 -5.68 -8.60 2.98
N ALA A 23 -4.79 -8.08 3.83
CA ALA A 23 -4.65 -8.56 5.21
C ALA A 23 -5.93 -8.34 6.03
N SER A 24 -6.59 -7.18 5.91
CA SER A 24 -7.82 -6.90 6.65
C SER A 24 -8.96 -7.82 6.22
N ILE A 25 -9.11 -8.08 4.91
CA ILE A 25 -10.08 -9.04 4.38
C ILE A 25 -9.75 -10.47 4.80
N PHE A 26 -8.47 -10.87 4.75
CA PHE A 26 -8.02 -12.18 5.20
C PHE A 26 -8.36 -12.42 6.67
N ILE A 27 -8.12 -11.44 7.54
CA ILE A 27 -8.46 -11.55 8.96
C ILE A 27 -9.97 -11.64 9.14
N ALA A 28 -10.77 -10.82 8.42
CA ALA A 28 -12.22 -10.91 8.47
C ALA A 28 -12.72 -12.33 8.12
N GLN A 29 -12.18 -12.91 7.04
CA GLN A 29 -12.52 -14.27 6.60
C GLN A 29 -12.06 -15.34 7.60
N ALA A 30 -10.88 -15.19 8.20
CA ALA A 30 -10.38 -16.12 9.22
C ALA A 30 -11.25 -16.15 10.49
N TYR A 31 -11.89 -15.03 10.83
CA TYR A 31 -12.84 -14.92 11.94
C TYR A 31 -14.29 -15.25 11.55
N GLY A 32 -14.56 -15.58 10.27
CA GLY A 32 -15.92 -15.83 9.78
C GLY A 32 -16.81 -14.58 9.77
N ILE A 33 -16.21 -13.37 9.73
CA ILE A 33 -16.92 -12.10 9.65
C ILE A 33 -17.13 -11.76 8.18
N GLU A 34 -18.37 -11.88 7.71
CA GLU A 34 -18.70 -11.46 6.35
C GLU A 34 -18.85 -9.95 6.26
N LEU A 35 -18.04 -9.35 5.38
CA LEU A 35 -18.12 -7.94 5.03
C LEU A 35 -18.91 -7.80 3.75
N SER A 36 -19.99 -7.01 3.80
CA SER A 36 -20.74 -6.63 2.61
C SER A 36 -19.87 -5.79 1.65
N LEU A 37 -20.26 -5.72 0.38
CA LEU A 37 -19.51 -4.94 -0.61
C LEU A 37 -19.36 -3.46 -0.20
N SER A 38 -20.38 -2.87 0.44
CA SER A 38 -20.29 -1.50 0.94
C SER A 38 -19.29 -1.35 2.09
N GLN A 39 -19.23 -2.33 3.00
CA GLN A 39 -18.22 -2.36 4.07
C GLN A 39 -16.81 -2.52 3.51
N GLN A 40 -16.62 -3.36 2.49
CA GLN A 40 -15.33 -3.51 1.82
C GLN A 40 -14.87 -2.21 1.14
N ILE A 41 -15.77 -1.51 0.45
CA ILE A 41 -15.47 -0.21 -0.18
C ILE A 41 -15.14 0.84 0.89
N LEU A 42 -15.90 0.90 2.00
CA LEU A 42 -15.61 1.80 3.12
C LEU A 42 -14.26 1.51 3.77
N MET A 43 -13.92 0.23 3.95
CA MET A 43 -12.63 -0.20 4.48
C MET A 43 -11.51 0.23 3.55
N LEU A 44 -11.65 0.02 2.24
CA LEU A 44 -10.68 0.51 1.25
C LEU A 44 -10.54 2.03 1.32
N GLY A 45 -11.64 2.77 1.46
CA GLY A 45 -11.63 4.23 1.64
C GLY A 45 -10.86 4.67 2.89
N MET A 46 -11.14 4.04 4.03
CA MET A 46 -10.43 4.30 5.29
C MET A 46 -8.93 4.01 5.16
N LEU A 47 -8.59 2.86 4.58
CA LEU A 47 -7.19 2.46 4.35
C LEU A 47 -6.48 3.43 3.40
N MET A 48 -7.13 3.86 2.31
CA MET A 48 -6.57 4.83 1.38
C MET A 48 -6.22 6.16 2.06
N ILE A 49 -7.10 6.67 2.93
CA ILE A 49 -6.86 7.92 3.67
C ILE A 49 -5.72 7.74 4.67
N THR A 50 -5.76 6.66 5.45
CA THR A 50 -4.76 6.40 6.51
C THR A 50 -3.38 6.04 5.98
N SER A 51 -3.28 5.50 4.74
CA SER A 51 -2.02 5.10 4.12
C SER A 51 -0.98 6.20 4.00
N LYS A 52 -1.40 7.47 3.87
CA LYS A 52 -0.46 8.60 3.75
C LYS A 52 0.28 8.89 5.05
N GLY A 53 -0.19 8.34 6.18
CA GLY A 53 0.48 8.41 7.48
C GLY A 53 1.51 7.31 7.74
N ILE A 54 1.70 6.35 6.81
CA ILE A 54 2.63 5.23 6.98
C ILE A 54 4.09 5.64 6.73
N ALA A 55 4.30 6.70 5.96
CA ALA A 55 5.63 7.14 5.53
C ALA A 55 6.59 7.35 6.72
N GLY A 56 7.74 6.67 6.69
CA GLY A 56 8.82 6.86 7.66
C GLY A 56 8.62 6.18 9.02
N VAL A 57 7.53 5.44 9.23
CA VAL A 57 7.27 4.73 10.50
C VAL A 57 7.49 3.22 10.32
N PRO A 58 8.46 2.61 11.05
CA PRO A 58 8.69 1.18 10.98
C PRO A 58 7.43 0.39 11.34
N ARG A 59 7.08 -0.60 10.49
CA ARG A 59 5.92 -1.49 10.67
C ARG A 59 4.56 -0.76 10.78
N ALA A 60 4.44 0.46 10.25
CA ALA A 60 3.20 1.22 10.33
C ALA A 60 1.99 0.52 9.69
N SER A 61 2.18 -0.34 8.68
CA SER A 61 1.10 -1.13 8.11
C SER A 61 0.39 -2.02 9.13
N LEU A 62 1.10 -2.60 10.11
CA LEU A 62 0.47 -3.37 11.18
C LEU A 62 -0.36 -2.49 12.12
N VAL A 63 0.14 -1.29 12.43
CA VAL A 63 -0.57 -0.31 13.26
C VAL A 63 -1.85 0.15 12.56
N VAL A 64 -1.78 0.42 11.26
CA VAL A 64 -2.95 0.82 10.46
C VAL A 64 -4.00 -0.28 10.41
N ILE A 65 -3.60 -1.54 10.21
CA ILE A 65 -4.53 -2.67 10.24
C ILE A 65 -5.16 -2.78 11.63
N ALA A 66 -4.36 -2.80 12.70
CA ALA A 66 -4.85 -2.88 14.07
C ALA A 66 -5.86 -1.77 14.41
N ALA A 67 -5.60 -0.55 13.95
CA ALA A 67 -6.52 0.57 14.11
C ALA A 67 -7.79 0.44 13.25
N THR A 68 -7.72 -0.21 12.09
CA THR A 68 -8.83 -0.33 11.13
C THR A 68 -9.82 -1.43 11.52
N LEU A 69 -9.33 -2.60 11.97
CA LEU A 69 -10.15 -3.78 12.25
C LEU A 69 -11.36 -3.53 13.19
N PRO A 70 -11.22 -2.79 14.31
CA PRO A 70 -12.33 -2.56 15.24
C PRO A 70 -13.50 -1.80 14.62
N TYR A 71 -13.26 -0.91 13.66
CA TYR A 71 -14.32 -0.16 12.97
C TYR A 71 -15.27 -1.07 12.17
N PHE A 72 -14.82 -2.28 11.83
CA PHE A 72 -15.59 -3.27 11.07
C PHE A 72 -16.00 -4.48 11.92
N GLY A 73 -15.89 -4.37 13.26
CA GLY A 73 -16.25 -5.44 14.18
C GLY A 73 -15.26 -6.61 14.18
N ILE A 74 -14.07 -6.44 13.61
CA ILE A 74 -13.04 -7.47 13.56
C ILE A 74 -12.11 -7.30 14.78
N PRO A 75 -11.86 -8.37 15.57
CA PRO A 75 -10.95 -8.29 16.71
C PRO A 75 -9.51 -7.95 16.27
N GLU A 76 -8.90 -6.96 16.90
CA GLU A 76 -7.49 -6.57 16.63
C GLU A 76 -6.50 -7.71 16.90
N ALA A 77 -6.85 -8.65 17.78
CA ALA A 77 -6.09 -9.88 18.03
C ALA A 77 -5.84 -10.70 16.76
N GLY A 78 -6.67 -10.54 15.73
CA GLY A 78 -6.47 -11.19 14.43
C GLY A 78 -5.19 -10.78 13.70
N LEU A 79 -4.57 -9.65 14.09
CA LEU A 79 -3.24 -9.25 13.62
C LEU A 79 -2.18 -10.32 13.89
N LEU A 80 -2.33 -11.12 14.94
CA LEU A 80 -1.40 -12.20 15.29
C LEU A 80 -1.30 -13.27 14.18
N LEU A 81 -2.36 -13.44 13.36
CA LEU A 81 -2.38 -14.39 12.26
C LEU A 81 -1.37 -14.04 11.15
N ILE A 82 -1.09 -12.74 10.97
CA ILE A 82 -0.20 -12.24 9.91
C ILE A 82 1.18 -11.82 10.44
N LEU A 83 1.34 -11.69 11.76
CA LEU A 83 2.55 -11.19 12.40
C LEU A 83 3.81 -11.99 12.01
N ALA A 84 3.67 -13.32 11.91
CA ALA A 84 4.78 -14.22 11.57
C ALA A 84 5.31 -14.00 10.15
N VAL A 85 4.42 -13.69 9.19
CA VAL A 85 4.77 -13.49 7.78
C VAL A 85 5.05 -12.03 7.44
N ASP A 86 4.63 -11.08 8.28
CA ASP A 86 4.79 -9.65 8.04
C ASP A 86 6.24 -9.24 7.83
N HIS A 87 7.22 -9.91 8.45
CA HIS A 87 8.63 -9.58 8.23
C HIS A 87 9.07 -9.77 6.76
N PHE A 88 8.66 -10.88 6.15
CA PHE A 88 8.94 -11.14 4.74
C PHE A 88 8.12 -10.23 3.83
N LEU A 89 6.84 -10.06 4.16
CA LEU A 89 5.94 -9.21 3.38
C LEU A 89 6.34 -7.73 3.46
N ASP A 90 6.95 -7.27 4.54
CA ASP A 90 7.44 -5.89 4.68
C ASP A 90 8.52 -5.53 3.67
N MET A 91 9.46 -6.46 3.45
CA MET A 91 10.47 -6.32 2.41
C MET A 91 9.83 -6.28 1.02
N GLY A 92 8.83 -7.14 0.77
CA GLY A 92 8.06 -7.15 -0.47
C GLY A 92 7.31 -5.85 -0.72
N ARG A 93 6.61 -5.32 0.30
CA ARG A 93 5.92 -4.01 0.24
C ARG A 93 6.88 -2.89 -0.15
N SER A 94 8.03 -2.85 0.53
CA SER A 94 9.06 -1.83 0.29
C SER A 94 9.60 -1.92 -1.14
N ALA A 95 9.90 -3.12 -1.62
CA ALA A 95 10.37 -3.33 -2.99
C ALA A 95 9.35 -2.84 -4.03
N THR A 96 8.07 -3.21 -3.88
CA THR A 96 7.00 -2.77 -4.79
C THR A 96 6.84 -1.25 -4.79
N ASN A 97 6.87 -0.60 -3.62
CA ASN A 97 6.78 0.86 -3.53
C ASN A 97 7.97 1.55 -4.22
N VAL A 98 9.19 1.05 -4.01
CA VAL A 98 10.41 1.59 -4.64
C VAL A 98 10.32 1.48 -6.16
N ILE A 99 9.94 0.30 -6.68
CA ILE A 99 9.81 0.06 -8.12
C ILE A 99 8.74 0.97 -8.72
N GLY A 100 7.55 1.05 -8.12
CA GLY A 100 6.47 1.91 -8.60
C GLY A 100 6.87 3.38 -8.64
N ASN A 101 7.56 3.86 -7.61
CA ASN A 101 8.05 5.24 -7.54
C ASN A 101 9.18 5.53 -8.53
N ALA A 102 10.08 4.58 -8.77
CA ALA A 102 11.14 4.70 -9.77
C ALA A 102 10.54 4.81 -11.18
N VAL A 103 9.62 3.91 -11.53
CA VAL A 103 8.91 3.93 -12.82
C VAL A 103 8.12 5.23 -13.00
N ALA A 104 7.36 5.65 -11.99
CA ALA A 104 6.61 6.91 -12.06
C ALA A 104 7.55 8.11 -12.27
N THR A 105 8.70 8.13 -11.59
CA THR A 105 9.70 9.19 -11.76
C THR A 105 10.29 9.21 -13.17
N ALA A 106 10.59 8.05 -13.75
CA ALA A 106 11.12 7.95 -15.11
C ALA A 106 10.08 8.40 -16.16
N VAL A 107 8.83 7.94 -16.04
CA VAL A 107 7.72 8.33 -16.92
C VAL A 107 7.48 9.85 -16.87
N ILE A 108 7.45 10.45 -15.68
CA ILE A 108 7.26 11.90 -15.52
C ILE A 108 8.45 12.68 -16.10
N ALA A 109 9.69 12.21 -15.88
CA ALA A 109 10.87 12.87 -16.43
C ALA A 109 10.85 12.89 -17.97
N LYS A 110 10.44 11.78 -18.61
CA LYS A 110 10.34 11.67 -20.07
C LYS A 110 9.18 12.51 -20.65
N TRP A 111 8.05 12.54 -19.95
CA TRP A 111 6.94 13.42 -20.30
C TRP A 111 7.36 14.90 -20.27
N ASP A 112 8.07 15.33 -19.22
CA ASP A 112 8.50 16.72 -19.05
C ASP A 112 9.57 17.14 -20.09
N SER A 113 10.34 16.20 -20.63
CA SER A 113 11.26 16.44 -21.76
C SER A 113 10.58 16.51 -23.13
N GLY A 114 9.25 16.35 -23.22
CA GLY A 114 8.48 16.43 -24.46
C GLY A 114 8.43 15.14 -25.28
N GLU A 115 8.98 14.05 -24.76
CA GLU A 115 8.89 12.71 -25.36
C GLU A 115 7.74 11.96 -24.69
N VAL A 116 6.62 11.80 -25.40
CA VAL A 116 5.50 10.99 -24.88
C VAL A 116 5.90 9.51 -24.99
N PRO A 117 6.03 8.76 -23.88
CA PRO A 117 6.41 7.36 -23.96
C PRO A 117 5.30 6.57 -24.67
N GLY A 118 5.66 5.76 -25.67
CA GLY A 118 4.72 4.83 -26.30
C GLY A 118 4.34 3.67 -25.37
N SER A 119 5.23 3.32 -24.42
CA SER A 119 5.00 2.27 -23.42
C SER A 119 5.80 2.50 -22.13
N VAL A 120 5.37 1.84 -21.04
CA VAL A 120 6.11 1.85 -19.76
C VAL A 120 7.50 1.25 -19.93
N ALA A 121 7.66 0.20 -20.75
CA ALA A 121 8.95 -0.45 -20.98
C ALA A 121 9.99 0.50 -21.61
N GLU A 122 9.59 1.32 -22.58
CA GLU A 122 10.46 2.36 -23.18
C GLU A 122 10.81 3.50 -22.21
N ALA A 123 10.00 3.71 -21.18
CA ALA A 123 10.28 4.72 -20.17
C ALA A 123 11.32 4.26 -19.13
N VAL A 124 11.53 2.94 -18.96
CA VAL A 124 12.48 2.39 -17.97
C VAL A 124 13.76 1.82 -18.60
N ALA A 125 13.84 1.73 -19.92
CA ALA A 125 14.94 1.07 -20.64
C ALA A 125 16.13 1.99 -20.98
N GLU A 126 15.99 3.31 -20.81
CA GLU A 126 17.07 4.33 -20.90
C GLU A 126 17.49 4.80 -19.51
#